data_AF-A0A136PXR7-F1
#
_entry.id   AF-A0A136PXR7-F1
#
_cell.length_a   1.000
_cell.length_b   1.000
_cell.length_c   1.000
_cell.angle_alpha   90.00
_cell.angle_beta   90.00
_cell.angle_gamma   90.00
#
_symmetry.space_group_name_H-M   'P 1'
#
loop_
_entity.id
_entity.type
_entity.pdbx_description
1 polymer ?
#
loop_
_entity_poly.entity_id
_entity_poly.type
_entity_poly.pdbx_seq_one_letter_code
_entity_poly.pdbx_strand_id
1 'polypeptide(L)'
;MRARLEDFAAGIFAGLRDWQRADAGPRLRAFADAYGLTEQQRRDLVPLLTVRTRAMHDFLRDQAALAVEPWATHWRTGHGDAWRSDAEYTERHTDRWLTALLN
;
A
#
# COMPACT_ATOMS: atom_id res chain seq x y z
N MET A 1 23.62 8.86 10.29
CA MET A 1 22.31 8.34 10.74
C MET A 1 21.13 8.74 9.84
N ARG A 2 21.28 9.71 8.91
CA ARG A 2 20.20 10.19 8.01
C ARG A 2 19.90 9.25 6.82
N ALA A 3 20.95 8.64 6.24
CA ALA A 3 20.83 7.70 5.11
C ALA A 3 19.96 6.45 5.40
N ARG A 4 19.89 6.00 6.66
CA ARG A 4 19.18 4.76 7.02
C ARG A 4 17.65 4.91 7.05
N LEU A 5 17.13 6.13 7.20
CA LEU A 5 15.68 6.40 7.14
C LEU A 5 15.20 6.59 5.70
N GLU A 6 16.04 7.19 4.85
CA GLU A 6 15.77 7.38 3.42
C GLU A 6 15.74 6.03 2.69
N ASP A 7 16.68 5.13 2.95
CA ASP A 7 16.69 3.77 2.39
C ASP A 7 15.54 2.89 2.96
N PHE A 8 15.21 3.05 4.23
CA PHE A 8 14.10 2.31 4.87
C PHE A 8 12.75 2.76 4.31
N ALA A 9 12.58 4.07 4.08
CA ALA A 9 11.39 4.58 3.45
C ALA A 9 11.38 4.26 1.95
N ALA A 10 12.47 4.39 1.21
CA ALA A 10 12.52 3.91 -0.18
C ALA A 10 12.15 2.42 -0.28
N GLY A 11 12.59 1.56 0.66
CA GLY A 11 12.23 0.14 0.73
C GLY A 11 10.76 -0.13 1.10
N ILE A 12 10.17 0.64 2.01
CA ILE A 12 8.73 0.58 2.33
C ILE A 12 7.87 1.10 1.16
N PHE A 13 8.41 2.02 0.36
CA PHE A 13 7.68 2.68 -0.74
C PHE A 13 7.94 2.03 -2.11
N ALA A 14 8.91 1.12 -2.23
CA ALA A 14 9.25 0.38 -3.44
C ALA A 14 8.26 -0.74 -3.81
N GLY A 15 7.17 -0.92 -3.05
CA GLY A 15 6.06 -1.82 -3.38
C GLY A 15 5.12 -1.30 -4.47
N LEU A 16 5.67 -0.74 -5.55
CA LEU A 16 4.90 -0.21 -6.67
C LEU A 16 4.29 -1.40 -7.44
N ARG A 17 2.97 -1.60 -7.29
CA ARG A 17 2.16 -2.72 -7.80
C ARG A 17 2.03 -3.94 -6.89
N ASP A 18 2.39 -3.88 -5.60
CA ASP A 18 2.25 -5.07 -4.73
C ASP A 18 0.81 -5.59 -4.67
N TRP A 19 -0.18 -4.71 -4.75
CA TRP A 19 -1.60 -5.07 -4.72
C TRP A 19 -2.11 -5.66 -6.04
N GLN A 20 -1.48 -5.34 -7.16
CA GLN A 20 -1.90 -5.86 -8.47
C GLN A 20 -1.26 -7.21 -8.81
N ARG A 21 -0.35 -7.71 -7.96
CA ARG A 21 0.29 -9.01 -8.17
C ARG A 21 -0.69 -10.16 -7.94
N ALA A 22 -0.47 -11.25 -8.67
CA ALA A 22 -1.26 -12.47 -8.53
C ALA A 22 -1.17 -13.07 -7.11
N ASP A 23 -0.03 -12.92 -6.43
CA ASP A 23 0.24 -13.44 -5.09
C ASP A 23 -0.18 -12.51 -3.94
N ALA A 24 -0.73 -11.33 -4.23
CA ALA A 24 -1.10 -10.34 -3.21
C ALA A 24 -2.14 -10.89 -2.20
N GLY A 25 -3.16 -11.60 -2.69
CA GLY A 25 -4.20 -12.21 -1.84
C GLY A 25 -3.64 -13.27 -0.89
N PRO A 26 -2.93 -14.30 -1.40
CA PRO A 26 -2.27 -15.29 -0.56
C PRO A 26 -1.30 -14.70 0.48
N ARG A 27 -0.54 -13.67 0.12
CA ARG A 27 0.37 -12.98 1.07
C ARG A 27 -0.39 -12.23 2.16
N LEU A 28 -1.49 -11.57 1.80
CA LEU A 28 -2.35 -10.90 2.76
C LEU A 28 -3.00 -11.90 3.73
N ARG A 29 -3.44 -13.06 3.24
CA ARG A 29 -3.94 -14.15 4.09
C ARG A 29 -2.86 -14.66 5.03
N ALA A 30 -1.67 -14.96 4.51
CA ALA A 30 -0.54 -15.42 5.33
C ALA A 30 -0.19 -14.41 6.44
N PHE A 31 -0.26 -13.12 6.15
CA PHE A 31 -0.12 -12.05 7.15
C PHE A 31 -1.24 -12.14 8.20
N ALA A 32 -2.50 -12.20 7.80
CA ALA A 32 -3.63 -12.29 8.73
C ALA A 32 -3.56 -13.55 9.61
N ASP A 33 -3.12 -14.68 9.05
CA ASP A 33 -2.91 -15.94 9.78
C ASP A 33 -1.78 -15.83 10.80
N ALA A 34 -0.64 -15.24 10.41
CA ALA A 34 0.51 -15.06 11.31
C ALA A 34 0.20 -14.17 12.51
N TYR A 35 -0.68 -13.18 12.34
CA TYR A 35 -1.15 -12.30 13.41
C TYR A 35 -2.40 -12.82 14.14
N GLY A 36 -2.91 -14.00 13.78
CA GLY A 36 -4.06 -14.61 14.45
C GLY A 36 -5.35 -13.80 14.31
N LEU A 37 -5.52 -13.07 13.20
CA LEU A 37 -6.70 -12.23 12.99
C LEU A 37 -7.97 -13.07 12.92
N THR A 38 -8.97 -12.68 13.69
CA THR A 38 -10.33 -13.21 13.63
C THR A 38 -11.00 -12.85 12.31
N GLU A 39 -12.07 -13.56 11.96
CA GLU A 39 -12.88 -13.25 10.77
C GLU A 39 -13.34 -11.78 10.75
N GLN A 40 -13.83 -11.25 11.89
CA GLN A 40 -14.26 -9.86 11.96
C GLN A 40 -13.09 -8.89 11.67
N GLN A 41 -11.93 -9.12 12.28
CA GLN A 41 -10.73 -8.30 12.03
C GLN A 41 -10.26 -8.38 10.58
N ARG A 42 -10.43 -9.52 9.91
CA ARG A 42 -10.13 -9.67 8.48
C ARG A 42 -11.11 -8.87 7.61
N ARG A 43 -12.40 -8.87 7.95
CA ARG A 43 -13.40 -8.03 7.28
C ARG A 43 -13.07 -6.55 7.44
N ASP A 44 -12.67 -6.14 8.65
CA ASP A 44 -12.29 -4.77 8.97
C ASP A 44 -10.96 -4.36 8.30
N LEU A 45 -10.08 -5.31 8.00
CA LEU A 45 -8.79 -5.05 7.33
C LEU A 45 -8.96 -4.60 5.88
N VAL A 46 -9.95 -5.12 5.16
CA VAL A 46 -10.14 -4.82 3.72
C VAL A 46 -10.26 -3.32 3.42
N PRO A 47 -11.16 -2.55 4.06
CA PRO A 47 -11.25 -1.11 3.79
C PRO A 47 -9.96 -0.37 4.18
N LEU A 48 -9.19 -0.87 5.14
CA LEU A 48 -7.92 -0.25 5.55
C LEU A 48 -6.85 -0.35 4.46
N LEU A 49 -6.91 -1.34 3.56
CA LEU A 49 -5.98 -1.44 2.42
C LEU A 49 -6.09 -0.21 1.52
N THR A 50 -7.32 0.18 1.17
CA THR A 50 -7.61 1.36 0.35
C THR A 50 -7.22 2.65 1.07
N VAL A 51 -7.58 2.77 2.36
CA VAL A 51 -7.22 3.96 3.16
C VAL A 51 -5.70 4.13 3.22
N ARG A 52 -4.97 3.05 3.51
CA ARG A 52 -3.52 3.08 3.67
C ARG A 52 -2.79 3.36 2.36
N THR A 53 -3.26 2.84 1.23
CA THR A 53 -2.67 3.10 -0.09
C THR A 53 -2.95 4.52 -0.56
N ARG A 54 -4.18 5.03 -0.40
CA ARG A 54 -4.54 6.41 -0.72
C ARG A 54 -3.77 7.43 0.13
N ALA A 55 -3.60 7.15 1.42
CA ALA A 55 -2.80 8.00 2.31
C ALA A 55 -1.33 8.16 1.83
N MET A 56 -0.74 7.13 1.20
CA MET A 56 0.61 7.26 0.63
C MET A 56 0.65 8.13 -0.60
N HIS A 57 -0.34 8.00 -1.48
CA HIS A 57 -0.48 8.88 -2.63
C HIS A 57 -0.55 10.33 -2.17
N ASP A 58 -1.43 10.63 -1.22
CA ASP A 58 -1.65 11.99 -0.73
C ASP A 58 -0.41 12.54 -0.03
N PHE A 59 0.24 11.72 0.81
CA PHE A 59 1.53 12.08 1.41
C PHE A 59 2.59 12.43 0.35
N LEU A 60 2.77 11.60 -0.67
CA LEU A 60 3.76 11.87 -1.73
C LEU A 60 3.41 13.13 -2.52
N ARG A 61 2.14 13.33 -2.85
CA ARG A 61 1.66 14.53 -3.54
C ARG A 61 2.00 15.78 -2.73
N ASP A 62 1.68 15.77 -1.45
CA ASP A 62 1.82 16.93 -0.57
C ASP A 62 3.30 17.24 -0.30
N GLN A 63 4.15 16.21 -0.10
CA GLN A 63 5.59 16.41 0.05
C GLN A 63 6.26 16.88 -1.25
N ALA A 64 5.81 16.38 -2.40
CA ALA A 64 6.31 16.81 -3.70
C ALA A 64 5.94 18.26 -4.03
N ALA A 65 4.73 18.69 -3.65
CA ALA A 65 4.30 20.09 -3.79
C ALA A 65 5.17 21.06 -2.98
N LEU A 66 5.76 20.57 -1.87
CA LEU A 66 6.71 21.31 -1.04
C LEU A 66 8.18 21.14 -1.49
N ALA A 67 8.44 20.44 -2.60
CA ALA A 67 9.77 20.12 -3.11
C ALA A 67 10.69 19.41 -2.09
N VAL A 68 10.11 18.64 -1.16
CA VAL A 68 10.87 17.89 -0.16
C VAL A 68 11.44 16.63 -0.80
N GLU A 69 12.77 16.47 -0.76
CA GLU A 69 13.44 15.25 -1.19
C GLU A 69 13.47 14.20 -0.05
N PRO A 70 13.42 12.89 -0.36
CA PRO A 70 13.41 12.28 -1.70
C PRO A 70 12.03 12.22 -2.38
N TRP A 71 10.97 12.70 -1.72
CA TRP A 71 9.57 12.53 -2.15
C TRP A 71 9.26 13.21 -3.47
N ALA A 72 9.80 14.40 -3.70
CA ALA A 72 9.66 15.13 -4.96
C ALA A 72 10.24 14.32 -6.14
N THR A 73 11.39 13.68 -5.95
CA THR A 73 11.95 12.76 -6.94
C THR A 73 11.07 11.54 -7.17
N HIS A 74 10.57 10.91 -6.10
CA HIS A 74 9.64 9.77 -6.22
C HIS A 74 8.36 10.14 -6.99
N TRP A 75 7.78 11.31 -6.71
CA TRP A 75 6.63 11.82 -7.45
C TRP A 75 6.92 11.99 -8.95
N ARG A 76 8.01 12.69 -9.31
CA ARG A 76 8.42 12.90 -10.71
C ARG A 76 8.73 11.60 -11.46
N THR A 77 9.21 10.58 -10.74
CA THR A 77 9.54 9.27 -11.30
C THR A 77 8.33 8.31 -11.34
N GLY A 78 7.11 8.81 -11.07
CA GLY A 78 5.87 8.06 -11.27
C GLY A 78 5.38 7.27 -10.05
N HIS A 79 5.98 7.44 -8.87
CA HIS A 79 5.52 6.72 -7.67
C HIS A 79 4.13 7.16 -7.25
N GLY A 80 3.77 8.43 -7.46
CA GLY A 80 2.41 8.93 -7.21
C GLY A 80 1.37 8.17 -8.04
N ASP A 81 1.61 8.02 -9.35
CA ASP A 81 0.69 7.31 -10.24
C ASP A 81 0.52 5.84 -9.84
N ALA A 82 1.60 5.18 -9.41
CA ALA A 82 1.52 3.82 -8.91
C ALA A 82 0.67 3.71 -7.64
N TRP A 83 0.88 4.57 -6.64
CA TRP A 83 0.07 4.59 -5.41
C TRP A 83 -1.40 4.92 -5.69
N ARG A 84 -1.68 5.82 -6.64
CA ARG A 84 -3.05 6.11 -7.09
C ARG A 84 -3.68 4.85 -7.72
N SER A 85 -2.97 4.20 -8.63
CA SER A 85 -3.43 2.98 -9.31
C SER A 85 -3.68 1.83 -8.32
N ASP A 86 -2.83 1.67 -7.31
CA ASP A 86 -2.99 0.67 -6.26
C ASP A 86 -4.17 0.99 -5.33
N ALA A 87 -4.38 2.26 -4.98
CA ALA A 87 -5.54 2.70 -4.19
C ALA A 87 -6.86 2.44 -4.94
N GLU A 88 -6.90 2.79 -6.22
CA GLU A 88 -8.06 2.49 -7.06
C GLU A 88 -8.26 0.98 -7.26
N TYR A 89 -7.19 0.21 -7.41
CA TYR A 89 -7.27 -1.24 -7.57
C TYR A 89 -7.79 -1.91 -6.30
N THR A 90 -7.28 -1.51 -5.12
CA THR A 90 -7.74 -2.05 -3.84
C THR A 90 -9.20 -1.73 -3.58
N GLU A 91 -9.64 -0.51 -3.90
CA GLU A 91 -11.05 -0.08 -3.83
C GLU A 91 -11.96 -0.91 -4.75
N ARG A 92 -11.60 -1.04 -6.05
CA ARG A 92 -12.41 -1.78 -7.04
C ARG A 92 -12.50 -3.29 -6.77
N HIS A 93 -11.55 -3.86 -6.04
CA HIS A 93 -11.46 -5.32 -5.82
C HIS A 93 -11.68 -5.73 -4.36
N THR A 94 -12.45 -4.95 -3.60
CA THR A 94 -12.83 -5.24 -2.21
C THR A 94 -13.30 -6.70 -2.01
N ASP A 95 -14.18 -7.20 -2.89
CA ASP A 95 -14.69 -8.57 -2.81
C ASP A 95 -13.61 -9.63 -3.00
N ARG A 96 -12.60 -9.35 -3.85
CA ARG A 96 -11.45 -10.25 -4.05
C ARG A 96 -10.64 -10.36 -2.77
N TRP A 97 -10.44 -9.26 -2.05
CA TRP A 97 -9.70 -9.25 -0.79
C TRP A 97 -10.44 -9.96 0.33
N LEU A 98 -11.74 -9.74 0.44
CA LEU A 98 -12.60 -10.49 1.36
C LEU A 98 -12.53 -11.99 1.07
N THR A 99 -12.71 -12.38 -0.20
CA THR A 99 -12.60 -13.78 -0.64
C THR A 99 -11.25 -14.38 -0.28
N ALA A 100 -10.15 -13.66 -0.51
CA ALA A 100 -8.81 -14.14 -0.20
C ALA A 100 -8.54 -14.28 1.31
N LEU A 101 -9.20 -13.50 2.15
CA LEU A 101 -9.01 -13.50 3.60
C LEU A 101 -9.88 -14.52 4.34
N LEU A 102 -11.05 -14.84 3.79
CA LEU A 102 -12.08 -15.65 4.45
C LEU A 102 -12.15 -17.09 3.96
N ASN A 103 -11.72 -17.36 2.72
CA ASN A 103 -11.50 -18.72 2.21
C ASN A 103 -10.10 -19.18 2.56
#